data_AF-A0A2N2NDV0-F1
#
_entry.id   AF-A0A2N2NDV0-F1
#
_cell.length_a   1.000
_cell.length_b   1.000
_cell.length_c   1.000
_cell.angle_alpha   90.00
_cell.angle_beta   90.00
_cell.angle_gamma   90.00
#
_symmetry.space_group_name_H-M   'P 1'
#
loop_
_entity.id
_entity.type
_entity.pdbx_description
1 polymer ?
#
loop_
_entity_poly.entity_id
_entity_poly.type
_entity_poly.pdbx_seq_one_letter_code
_entity_poly.pdbx_strand_id
1 'polypeptide(L)'
;MFYNKEIFFRIEESKRSGSLPKQHYKFYFFSVIQNKESQILLDILVEKNMYPKLAPVTINSPLFLVEGNDIELDCPTKDCLLGDKLTAFALHTTGIPYGKGKDLEIAKQLFDVATLFDAIEDIRMVKTTFNKIAFQELTYRGLQHLSTFDALWDSFNTSILIGSRGVASSIEYAELVSGFRKMAGFVFSGYFSLDTAILCASKVAYLSALLLKEGDKLERFQKDSNVSSWVIKNQDYNKLNKLKKTDPEAFYYFFQALKFLSLLEN
;
A
#
# COMPACT_ATOMS: atom_id res chain seq x y z
N MET A 1 30.70 -9.97 -1.19
CA MET A 1 29.47 -10.80 -1.21
C MET A 1 29.89 -12.22 -0.85
N PHE A 2 29.62 -12.65 0.38
CA PHE A 2 29.94 -14.02 0.82
C PHE A 2 28.88 -14.95 0.22
N TYR A 3 29.29 -15.74 -0.76
CA TYR A 3 28.42 -16.68 -1.46
C TYR A 3 28.61 -18.07 -0.86
N ASN A 4 27.58 -18.60 -0.21
CA ASN A 4 27.56 -20.02 0.15
C ASN A 4 27.02 -20.83 -1.05
N LYS A 5 27.95 -21.48 -1.76
CA LYS A 5 27.67 -22.37 -2.90
C LYS A 5 26.76 -23.55 -2.56
N GLU A 6 26.59 -23.87 -1.28
CA GLU A 6 25.80 -25.03 -0.83
C GLU A 6 24.29 -24.80 -0.93
N ILE A 7 23.81 -23.56 -0.81
CA ILE A 7 22.36 -23.26 -0.80
C ILE A 7 21.87 -22.80 -2.18
N PHE A 8 22.58 -21.84 -2.79
CA PHE A 8 22.22 -21.30 -4.10
C PHE A 8 23.21 -21.84 -5.12
N PHE A 9 22.76 -22.62 -6.11
CA PHE A 9 23.68 -23.23 -7.08
C PHE A 9 23.87 -22.38 -8.34
N ARG A 10 23.01 -21.39 -8.59
CA ARG A 10 23.11 -20.47 -9.72
C ARG A 10 22.60 -19.08 -9.35
N ILE A 11 23.31 -18.06 -9.81
CA ILE A 11 22.89 -16.67 -9.72
C ILE A 11 22.88 -16.09 -11.13
N GLU A 12 21.79 -15.43 -11.50
CA GLU A 12 21.66 -14.74 -12.79
C GLU A 12 21.33 -13.27 -12.56
N GLU A 13 22.09 -12.37 -13.18
CA GLU A 13 21.73 -10.96 -13.28
C GLU A 13 20.69 -10.79 -14.40
N SER A 14 19.51 -10.28 -14.04
CA SER A 14 18.44 -9.94 -14.96
C SER A 14 18.58 -8.48 -15.40
N LYS A 15 19.48 -8.21 -16.34
CA LYS A 15 19.65 -6.85 -16.91
C LYS A 15 18.36 -6.37 -17.54
N ARG A 16 17.82 -5.25 -17.04
CA ARG A 16 16.65 -4.56 -17.60
C ARG A 16 17.09 -3.20 -18.11
N SER A 17 16.57 -2.78 -19.25
CA SER A 17 16.76 -1.41 -19.73
C SER A 17 16.00 -0.44 -18.82
N GLY A 18 16.67 0.63 -18.38
CA GLY A 18 16.08 1.66 -17.53
C GLY A 18 17.11 2.70 -17.11
N SER A 19 16.64 3.91 -16.83
CA SER A 19 17.47 5.01 -16.31
C SER A 19 17.72 4.93 -14.81
N LEU A 20 16.99 4.05 -14.10
CA LEU A 20 17.12 3.88 -12.66
C LEU A 20 18.32 2.99 -12.32
N PRO A 21 19.07 3.29 -11.24
CA PRO A 21 20.21 2.50 -10.78
C PRO A 21 19.72 1.22 -10.06
N LYS A 22 18.98 0.37 -10.78
CA LYS A 22 18.40 -0.88 -10.29
C LYS A 22 19.21 -2.08 -10.76
N GLN A 23 19.46 -3.01 -9.85
CA GLN A 23 20.04 -4.30 -10.15
C GLN A 23 19.04 -5.38 -9.75
N HIS A 24 18.87 -6.38 -10.62
CA HIS A 24 17.92 -7.47 -10.42
C HIS A 24 18.69 -8.79 -10.51
N TYR A 25 18.59 -9.61 -9.47
CA TYR A 25 19.23 -10.91 -9.41
C TYR A 25 18.22 -12.01 -9.16
N LYS A 26 18.47 -13.18 -9.76
CA LYS A 26 17.77 -14.42 -9.49
C LYS A 26 18.71 -15.38 -8.81
N PHE A 27 18.33 -15.87 -7.64
CA PHE A 27 19.06 -16.86 -6.87
C PHE A 27 18.31 -18.19 -6.97
N TYR A 28 18.90 -19.16 -7.66
CA TYR A 28 18.29 -20.47 -7.88
C TYR A 28 18.73 -21.45 -6.80
N PHE A 29 17.75 -22.20 -6.28
CA PHE A 29 17.94 -23.22 -5.26
C PHE A 29 17.01 -24.41 -5.51
N PHE A 30 17.31 -25.57 -4.93
CA PHE A 30 16.41 -26.72 -4.98
C PHE A 30 15.47 -26.67 -3.78
N SER A 31 14.17 -26.50 -4.01
CA SER A 31 13.18 -26.46 -2.94
C SER A 31 12.88 -27.87 -2.45
N VAL A 32 13.18 -28.14 -1.17
CA VAL A 32 12.81 -29.41 -0.52
C VAL A 32 11.30 -29.55 -0.36
N ILE A 33 10.56 -28.44 -0.26
CA ILE A 33 9.10 -28.43 -0.11
C ILE A 33 8.41 -28.77 -1.43
N GLN A 34 8.89 -28.20 -2.54
CA GLN A 34 8.28 -28.38 -3.86
C GLN A 34 8.95 -29.50 -4.67
N ASN A 35 10.04 -30.08 -4.17
CA ASN A 35 10.88 -31.07 -4.84
C ASN A 35 11.26 -30.68 -6.28
N LYS A 36 11.62 -29.41 -6.48
CA LYS A 36 12.00 -28.85 -7.78
C LYS A 36 12.91 -27.64 -7.63
N GLU A 37 13.57 -27.27 -8.73
CA GLU A 37 14.23 -25.99 -8.85
C GLU A 37 13.23 -24.84 -8.62
N SER A 38 13.64 -23.89 -7.79
CA SER A 38 12.93 -22.65 -7.51
C SER A 38 13.92 -21.48 -7.47
N GLN A 39 13.40 -20.27 -7.35
CA GLN A 39 14.19 -19.05 -7.35
C GLN A 39 13.70 -18.03 -6.32
N ILE A 40 14.63 -17.28 -5.74
CA ILE A 40 14.37 -16.04 -5.00
C ILE A 40 14.85 -14.86 -5.85
N LEU A 41 14.08 -13.77 -5.83
CA LEU A 41 14.43 -12.54 -6.52
C LEU A 41 15.05 -11.56 -5.52
N LEU A 42 16.15 -10.92 -5.92
CA LEU A 42 16.77 -9.83 -5.17
C LEU A 42 16.79 -8.58 -6.06
N ASP A 43 16.04 -7.57 -5.65
CA ASP A 43 15.98 -6.27 -6.29
C ASP A 43 16.74 -5.26 -5.42
N ILE A 44 17.74 -4.61 -6.00
CA ILE A 44 18.59 -3.61 -5.33
C ILE A 44 18.41 -2.28 -6.04
N LEU A 45 18.01 -1.25 -5.30
CA LEU A 45 18.03 0.13 -5.76
C LEU A 45 19.24 0.83 -5.14
N VAL A 46 20.19 1.24 -5.98
CA VAL A 46 21.44 1.87 -5.52
C VAL A 46 21.24 3.37 -5.43
N GLU A 47 20.81 3.83 -4.26
CA GLU A 47 20.59 5.25 -3.98
C GLU A 47 20.81 5.59 -2.50
N LYS A 48 20.76 6.88 -2.18
CA LYS A 48 20.75 7.32 -0.79
C LYS A 48 19.42 6.91 -0.14
N ASN A 49 19.50 6.21 0.99
CA ASN A 49 18.33 5.79 1.74
C ASN A 49 17.39 6.99 2.02
N MET A 50 16.15 6.87 1.52
CA MET A 50 15.15 7.92 1.64
C MET A 50 14.38 7.87 2.95
N TYR A 51 14.37 6.75 3.67
CA TYR A 51 13.63 6.62 4.93
C TYR A 51 14.23 7.52 6.02
N PRO A 52 13.45 8.43 6.62
CA PRO A 52 13.94 9.31 7.68
C PRO A 52 14.34 8.59 8.97
N LYS A 53 13.75 7.40 9.22
CA LYS A 53 13.97 6.64 10.45
C LYS A 53 14.06 5.15 10.16
N LEU A 54 15.13 4.54 10.67
CA LEU A 54 15.34 3.10 10.70
C LEU A 54 15.23 2.60 12.14
N ALA A 55 14.90 1.34 12.31
CA ALA A 55 14.93 0.63 13.58
C ALA A 55 15.61 -0.73 13.39
N PRO A 56 16.37 -1.20 14.40
CA PRO A 56 16.92 -2.54 14.39
C PRO A 56 15.78 -3.56 14.47
N VAL A 57 15.86 -4.59 13.63
CA VAL A 57 14.94 -5.73 13.60
C VAL A 57 15.76 -6.99 13.66
N THR A 58 15.54 -7.80 14.69
CA THR A 58 16.10 -9.13 14.80
C THR A 58 15.32 -10.09 13.90
N ILE A 59 16.03 -10.90 13.10
CA ILE A 59 15.41 -11.96 12.31
C ILE A 59 14.96 -13.08 13.25
N ASN A 60 13.71 -13.01 13.67
CA ASN A 60 13.04 -14.04 14.48
C ASN A 60 11.61 -14.22 13.95
N SER A 61 11.22 -15.47 13.70
CA SER A 61 9.91 -15.78 13.13
C SER A 61 9.38 -17.09 13.71
N PRO A 62 8.07 -17.20 14.00
CA PRO A 62 7.47 -18.48 14.37
C PRO A 62 7.45 -19.49 13.20
N LEU A 63 7.77 -19.06 11.97
CA LEU A 63 7.74 -19.91 10.78
C LEU A 63 9.03 -20.72 10.56
N PHE A 64 10.13 -20.32 11.18
CA PHE A 64 11.42 -21.01 11.03
C PHE A 64 12.29 -20.80 12.26
N LEU A 65 13.13 -21.81 12.56
CA LEU A 65 14.14 -21.69 13.59
C LEU A 65 15.41 -21.07 12.99
N VAL A 66 16.02 -20.16 13.72
CA VAL A 66 17.33 -19.58 13.36
C VAL A 66 18.39 -20.29 14.19
N GLU A 67 19.35 -20.92 13.54
CA GLU A 67 20.53 -21.50 14.18
C GLU A 67 21.69 -20.50 14.15
N GLY A 68 22.45 -20.41 15.25
CA GLY A 68 23.58 -19.50 15.38
C GLY A 68 23.26 -18.24 16.17
N ASN A 69 23.96 -17.15 15.87
CA ASN A 69 23.74 -15.86 16.53
C ASN A 69 22.56 -15.13 15.90
N ASP A 70 21.83 -14.36 16.72
CA ASP A 70 20.78 -13.46 16.25
C ASP A 70 21.32 -12.50 15.18
N ILE A 71 20.61 -12.44 14.06
CA ILE A 71 20.93 -11.51 12.97
C ILE A 71 20.04 -10.28 13.15
N GLU A 72 20.68 -9.13 13.35
CA GLU A 72 20.01 -7.82 13.44
C GLU A 72 20.21 -7.03 12.15
N LEU A 73 19.13 -6.41 11.65
CA LEU A 73 19.13 -5.59 10.44
C LEU A 73 18.45 -4.25 10.70
N ASP A 74 18.97 -3.18 10.12
CA ASP A 74 18.28 -1.89 10.10
C ASP A 74 17.18 -1.90 9.03
N CYS A 75 15.94 -1.75 9.48
CA CYS A 75 14.76 -1.70 8.61
C CYS A 75 14.02 -0.37 8.78
N PRO A 76 13.31 0.10 7.74
CA PRO A 76 12.42 1.25 7.89
C PRO A 76 11.37 0.99 8.96
N THR A 77 11.04 2.01 9.75
CA THR A 77 9.96 1.90 10.73
C THR A 77 8.61 1.66 10.04
N LYS A 78 7.61 1.14 10.77
CA LYS A 78 6.26 0.91 10.24
C LYS A 78 5.64 2.19 9.63
N ASP A 79 5.87 3.34 10.27
CA ASP A 79 5.39 4.64 9.79
C ASP A 79 6.06 5.03 8.46
N CYS A 80 7.36 4.79 8.34
CA CYS A 80 8.10 4.97 7.10
C CYS A 80 7.61 4.02 5.99
N LEU A 81 7.41 2.74 6.31
CA LEU A 81 6.89 1.75 5.37
C LEU A 81 5.51 2.14 4.85
N LEU A 82 4.62 2.66 5.71
CA LEU A 82 3.31 3.12 5.28
C LEU A 82 3.41 4.29 4.29
N GLY A 83 4.26 5.27 4.60
CA GLY A 83 4.47 6.44 3.74
C GLY A 83 4.97 6.05 2.35
N ASP A 84 5.90 5.10 2.28
CA ASP A 84 6.39 4.54 1.02
C ASP A 84 5.32 3.73 0.29
N LYS A 85 4.66 2.78 0.97
CA LYS A 85 3.61 1.94 0.38
C LYS A 85 2.47 2.74 -0.22
N LEU A 86 2.11 3.87 0.40
CA LEU A 86 1.09 4.77 -0.14
C LEU A 86 1.50 5.35 -1.50
N THR A 87 2.79 5.61 -1.75
CA THR A 87 3.26 6.09 -3.07
C THR A 87 3.03 5.04 -4.17
N ALA A 88 3.04 3.75 -3.84
CA ALA A 88 2.81 2.67 -4.79
C ALA A 88 1.32 2.48 -5.15
N PHE A 89 0.40 3.06 -4.37
CA PHE A 89 -1.05 2.97 -4.57
C PHE A 89 -1.67 4.17 -5.34
N ALA A 90 -0.89 5.19 -5.69
CA ALA A 90 -1.36 6.34 -6.47
C ALA A 90 -1.29 6.06 -8.00
N LEU A 91 -2.31 5.41 -8.56
CA LEU A 91 -2.27 4.72 -9.85
C LEU A 91 -2.07 5.61 -11.09
N HIS A 92 -2.48 6.88 -11.06
CA HIS A 92 -2.28 7.86 -12.14
C HIS A 92 -1.00 8.67 -12.00
N THR A 93 -0.31 8.58 -10.86
CA THR A 93 0.85 9.41 -10.53
C THR A 93 2.09 8.54 -10.28
N THR A 94 2.37 8.18 -9.02
CA THR A 94 3.59 7.48 -8.59
C THR A 94 3.46 5.95 -8.57
N GLY A 95 2.24 5.44 -8.45
CA GLY A 95 1.91 4.03 -8.25
C GLY A 95 1.79 3.22 -9.53
N ILE A 96 1.35 1.96 -9.42
CA ILE A 96 1.26 1.05 -10.56
C ILE A 96 0.15 1.51 -11.52
N PRO A 97 0.45 1.87 -12.79
CA PRO A 97 -0.60 2.36 -13.69
C PRO A 97 -1.62 1.28 -14.06
N TYR A 98 -2.86 1.70 -14.25
CA TYR A 98 -3.91 0.90 -14.87
C TYR A 98 -3.50 0.41 -16.27
N GLY A 99 -4.12 -0.69 -16.72
CA GLY A 99 -3.92 -1.27 -18.05
C GLY A 99 -2.55 -1.93 -18.25
N LYS A 100 -1.79 -2.18 -17.17
CA LYS A 100 -0.49 -2.85 -17.22
C LYS A 100 -0.54 -4.34 -16.90
N GLY A 101 -1.74 -4.89 -16.68
CA GLY A 101 -1.92 -6.29 -16.27
C GLY A 101 -1.32 -6.59 -14.89
N LYS A 102 -1.23 -5.56 -14.04
CA LYS A 102 -0.69 -5.61 -12.67
C LYS A 102 -1.77 -5.41 -11.61
N ASP A 103 -2.98 -5.86 -11.93
CA ASP A 103 -4.16 -5.74 -11.10
C ASP A 103 -3.98 -6.43 -9.73
N LEU A 104 -3.33 -7.60 -9.70
CA LEU A 104 -2.96 -8.27 -8.45
C LEU A 104 -1.99 -7.43 -7.62
N GLU A 105 -0.97 -6.83 -8.23
CA GLU A 105 0.01 -6.01 -7.52
C GLU A 105 -0.64 -4.74 -6.95
N ILE A 106 -1.60 -4.13 -7.66
CA ILE A 106 -2.40 -3.01 -7.15
C ILE A 106 -3.19 -3.43 -5.91
N ALA A 107 -3.85 -4.60 -5.96
CA ALA A 107 -4.58 -5.14 -4.82
C ALA A 107 -3.68 -5.43 -3.60
N LYS A 108 -2.45 -5.90 -3.84
CA LYS A 108 -1.44 -6.08 -2.78
C LYS A 108 -1.05 -4.75 -2.15
N GLN A 109 -0.83 -3.68 -2.92
CA GLN A 109 -0.52 -2.37 -2.35
C GLN A 109 -1.67 -1.85 -1.48
N LEU A 110 -2.93 -1.99 -1.91
CA LEU A 110 -4.10 -1.62 -1.10
C LEU A 110 -4.12 -2.34 0.25
N PHE A 111 -3.90 -3.66 0.22
CA PHE A 111 -3.88 -4.48 1.43
C PHE A 111 -2.72 -4.12 2.36
N ASP A 112 -1.52 -3.92 1.81
CA ASP A 112 -0.33 -3.54 2.60
C ASP A 112 -0.53 -2.18 3.28
N VAL A 113 -1.05 -1.17 2.57
CA VAL A 113 -1.32 0.16 3.13
C VAL A 113 -2.37 0.06 4.25
N ALA A 114 -3.46 -0.67 4.03
CA ALA A 114 -4.49 -0.84 5.04
C ALA A 114 -4.02 -1.62 6.28
N THR A 115 -3.13 -2.60 6.09
CA THR A 115 -2.54 -3.38 7.19
C THR A 115 -1.57 -2.52 8.01
N LEU A 116 -0.71 -1.74 7.33
CA LEU A 116 0.22 -0.83 8.00
C LEU A 116 -0.52 0.32 8.69
N PHE A 117 -1.62 0.82 8.13
CA PHE A 117 -2.48 1.82 8.75
C PHE A 117 -2.89 1.42 10.19
N ASP A 118 -3.19 0.15 10.42
CA ASP A 118 -3.57 -0.36 11.74
C ASP A 118 -2.38 -0.42 12.72
N ALA A 119 -1.15 -0.45 12.22
CA ALA A 119 0.07 -0.68 12.99
C ALA A 119 0.93 0.57 13.23
N ILE A 120 0.64 1.69 12.57
CA ILE A 120 1.39 2.95 12.73
C ILE A 120 1.01 3.72 13.99
N GLU A 121 1.93 4.58 14.43
CA GLU A 121 1.77 5.44 15.60
C GLU A 121 2.05 6.91 15.27
N ASP A 122 2.95 7.18 14.31
CA ASP A 122 3.40 8.54 13.98
C ASP A 122 2.99 8.94 12.55
N ILE A 123 1.84 9.60 12.43
CA ILE A 123 1.34 10.13 11.16
C ILE A 123 2.26 11.18 10.53
N ARG A 124 3.03 11.92 11.34
CA ARG A 124 3.96 12.93 10.83
C ARG A 124 5.16 12.26 10.15
N MET A 125 5.61 11.12 10.67
CA MET A 125 6.63 10.29 10.04
C MET A 125 6.16 9.71 8.71
N VAL A 126 4.89 9.27 8.64
CA VAL A 126 4.25 8.83 7.39
C VAL A 126 4.28 9.96 6.36
N LYS A 127 3.82 11.16 6.72
CA LYS A 127 3.80 12.34 5.83
C LYS A 127 5.19 12.68 5.31
N THR A 128 6.16 12.74 6.21
CA THR A 128 7.54 13.08 5.88
C THR A 128 8.13 12.08 4.89
N THR A 129 7.89 10.79 5.14
CA THR A 129 8.36 9.71 4.26
C THR A 129 7.66 9.74 2.90
N PHE A 130 6.34 9.85 2.90
CA PHE A 130 5.54 9.94 1.67
C PHE A 130 5.99 11.10 0.79
N ASN A 131 6.11 12.32 1.33
CA ASN A 131 6.48 13.49 0.53
C ASN A 131 7.86 13.33 -0.12
N LYS A 132 8.83 12.76 0.61
CA LYS A 132 10.18 12.55 0.10
C LYS A 132 10.22 11.51 -1.02
N ILE A 133 9.57 10.36 -0.82
CA ILE A 133 9.58 9.26 -1.79
C ILE A 133 8.69 9.60 -3.00
N ALA A 134 7.49 10.14 -2.78
CA ALA A 134 6.58 10.50 -3.88
C ALA A 134 7.20 11.55 -4.82
N PHE A 135 7.93 12.53 -4.28
CA PHE A 135 8.65 13.50 -5.11
C PHE A 135 9.72 12.84 -5.99
N GLN A 136 10.48 11.89 -5.43
CA GLN A 136 11.48 11.14 -6.17
C GLN A 136 10.85 10.24 -7.24
N GLU A 137 9.73 9.57 -6.94
CA GLU A 137 8.98 8.75 -7.89
C GLU A 137 8.38 9.56 -9.04
N LEU A 138 7.82 10.75 -8.76
CA LEU A 138 7.37 11.69 -9.80
C LEU A 138 8.51 12.09 -10.73
N THR A 139 9.70 12.34 -10.16
CA THR A 139 10.90 12.67 -10.94
C THR A 139 11.32 11.51 -11.83
N TYR A 140 11.31 10.28 -11.32
CA TYR A 140 11.61 9.07 -12.11
C TYR A 140 10.63 8.82 -13.24
N ARG A 141 9.39 9.30 -13.11
CA ARG A 141 8.36 9.19 -14.14
C ARG A 141 8.32 10.36 -15.12
N GLY A 142 9.15 11.38 -14.93
CA GLY A 142 9.09 12.61 -15.74
C GLY A 142 7.81 13.41 -15.51
N LEU A 143 7.17 13.26 -14.34
CA LEU A 143 5.93 13.92 -13.95
C LEU A 143 6.18 15.09 -12.98
N GLN A 144 7.30 15.82 -13.14
CA GLN A 144 7.66 16.92 -12.23
C GLN A 144 6.68 18.12 -12.27
N HIS A 145 5.73 18.13 -13.21
CA HIS A 145 4.63 19.09 -13.25
C HIS A 145 3.53 18.79 -12.21
N LEU A 146 3.52 17.57 -11.66
CA LEU A 146 2.66 17.16 -10.56
C LEU A 146 3.40 17.30 -9.23
N SER A 147 2.62 17.37 -8.16
CA SER A 147 3.07 17.48 -6.78
C SER A 147 2.71 16.23 -5.97
N THR A 148 3.28 16.11 -4.77
CA THR A 148 2.88 15.05 -3.83
C THR A 148 1.42 15.17 -3.39
N PHE A 149 0.83 16.37 -3.49
CA PHE A 149 -0.59 16.62 -3.27
C PHE A 149 -1.46 15.91 -4.32
N ASP A 150 -1.05 15.94 -5.59
CA ASP A 150 -1.75 15.24 -6.68
C ASP A 150 -1.73 13.73 -6.46
N ALA A 151 -0.61 13.17 -5.98
CA ALA A 151 -0.48 11.75 -5.67
C ALA A 151 -1.38 11.31 -4.48
N LEU A 152 -1.57 12.17 -3.48
CA LEU A 152 -2.53 11.91 -2.39
C LEU A 152 -3.97 11.95 -2.89
N TRP A 153 -4.32 12.91 -3.75
CA TRP A 153 -5.65 12.96 -4.36
C TRP A 153 -5.94 11.76 -5.26
N ASP A 154 -4.94 11.30 -6.00
CA ASP A 154 -5.04 10.09 -6.81
C ASP A 154 -5.34 8.85 -5.95
N SER A 155 -4.63 8.70 -4.82
CA SER A 155 -4.89 7.64 -3.83
C SER A 155 -6.30 7.77 -3.20
N PHE A 156 -6.71 8.98 -2.86
CA PHE A 156 -8.05 9.27 -2.33
C PHE A 156 -9.14 8.94 -3.35
N ASN A 157 -9.01 9.41 -4.59
CA ASN A 157 -9.98 9.22 -5.66
C ASN A 157 -10.11 7.73 -6.05
N THR A 158 -8.99 7.01 -6.11
CA THR A 158 -8.99 5.54 -6.29
C THR A 158 -9.74 4.86 -5.15
N SER A 159 -9.58 5.34 -3.92
CA SER A 159 -10.30 4.79 -2.76
C SER A 159 -11.80 5.06 -2.83
N ILE A 160 -12.21 6.25 -3.25
CA ILE A 160 -13.61 6.60 -3.50
C ILE A 160 -14.19 5.76 -4.65
N LEU A 161 -13.43 5.50 -5.70
CA LEU A 161 -13.84 4.63 -6.80
C LEU A 161 -14.19 3.21 -6.29
N ILE A 162 -13.36 2.66 -5.40
CA ILE A 162 -13.61 1.36 -4.76
C ILE A 162 -14.85 1.41 -3.87
N GLY A 163 -14.91 2.36 -2.93
CA GLY A 163 -16.03 2.47 -1.98
C GLY A 163 -17.37 2.75 -2.64
N SER A 164 -17.38 3.55 -3.69
CA SER A 164 -18.56 3.85 -4.50
C SER A 164 -18.91 2.75 -5.51
N ARG A 165 -18.10 1.69 -5.61
CA ARG A 165 -18.29 0.58 -6.56
C ARG A 165 -18.36 1.07 -8.01
N GLY A 166 -17.34 1.84 -8.42
CA GLY A 166 -17.10 2.19 -9.82
C GLY A 166 -17.92 3.36 -10.37
N VAL A 167 -18.39 4.30 -9.53
CA VAL A 167 -19.21 5.44 -10.02
C VAL A 167 -18.47 6.30 -11.03
N ALA A 168 -17.21 6.65 -10.74
CA ALA A 168 -16.43 7.54 -11.58
C ALA A 168 -15.85 6.85 -12.83
N SER A 169 -15.55 5.55 -12.75
CA SER A 169 -14.98 4.78 -13.87
C SER A 169 -15.29 3.28 -13.72
N SER A 170 -16.11 2.73 -14.61
CA SER A 170 -16.42 1.29 -14.60
C SER A 170 -15.25 0.43 -15.09
N ILE A 171 -14.39 0.98 -15.95
CA ILE A 171 -13.25 0.28 -16.56
C ILE A 171 -12.14 0.07 -15.52
N GLU A 172 -11.71 1.15 -14.86
CA GLU A 172 -10.70 1.07 -13.79
C GLU A 172 -11.20 0.21 -12.62
N TYR A 173 -12.48 0.37 -12.26
CA TYR A 173 -13.08 -0.46 -11.22
C TYR A 173 -13.09 -1.95 -11.57
N ALA A 174 -13.31 -2.31 -12.85
CA ALA A 174 -13.23 -3.71 -13.28
C ALA A 174 -11.82 -4.29 -13.13
N GLU A 175 -10.77 -3.50 -13.42
CA GLU A 175 -9.38 -3.90 -13.20
C GLU A 175 -9.09 -4.12 -11.71
N LEU A 176 -9.53 -3.21 -10.83
CA LEU A 176 -9.39 -3.36 -9.38
C LEU A 176 -10.08 -4.63 -8.88
N VAL A 177 -11.33 -4.88 -9.30
CA VAL A 177 -12.09 -6.08 -8.92
C VAL A 177 -11.40 -7.35 -9.41
N SER A 178 -10.79 -7.33 -10.60
CA SER A 178 -9.99 -8.46 -11.10
C SER A 178 -8.80 -8.75 -10.17
N GLY A 179 -8.08 -7.71 -9.74
CA GLY A 179 -7.01 -7.81 -8.75
C GLY A 179 -7.46 -8.41 -7.42
N PHE A 180 -8.60 -7.94 -6.89
CA PHE A 180 -9.14 -8.43 -5.62
C PHE A 180 -9.50 -9.91 -5.67
N ARG A 181 -10.03 -10.41 -6.80
CA ARG A 181 -10.31 -11.85 -6.99
C ARG A 181 -9.04 -12.69 -6.95
N LYS A 182 -7.92 -12.17 -7.48
CA LYS A 182 -6.63 -12.86 -7.50
C LYS A 182 -5.95 -12.90 -6.12
N MET A 183 -6.34 -12.04 -5.17
CA MET A 183 -5.76 -11.99 -3.82
C MET A 183 -6.06 -13.23 -2.97
N ALA A 184 -7.09 -14.02 -3.29
CA ALA A 184 -7.49 -15.18 -2.50
C ALA A 184 -6.36 -16.20 -2.25
N GLY A 185 -5.39 -16.32 -3.17
CA GLY A 185 -4.23 -17.20 -3.00
C GLY A 185 -3.03 -16.61 -2.24
N PHE A 186 -3.09 -15.34 -1.82
CA PHE A 186 -1.95 -14.61 -1.26
C PHE A 186 -2.15 -14.13 0.18
N VAL A 187 -3.38 -14.18 0.70
CA VAL A 187 -3.65 -13.80 2.09
C VAL A 187 -3.39 -15.01 2.99
N PHE A 188 -2.48 -14.84 3.97
CA PHE A 188 -2.06 -15.90 4.89
C PHE A 188 -3.22 -16.49 5.71
N SER A 189 -4.17 -15.64 6.11
CA SER A 189 -5.37 -16.05 6.85
C SER A 189 -6.55 -15.15 6.50
N GLY A 190 -7.68 -15.75 6.12
CA GLY A 190 -8.92 -15.05 5.79
C GLY A 190 -9.25 -15.05 4.30
N TYR A 191 -10.25 -14.26 3.91
CA TYR A 191 -10.71 -14.12 2.54
C TYR A 191 -10.70 -12.64 2.14
N PHE A 192 -10.04 -12.29 1.04
CA PHE A 192 -10.03 -10.93 0.53
C PHE A 192 -11.28 -10.68 -0.34
N SER A 193 -12.39 -10.35 0.31
CA SER A 193 -13.64 -10.02 -0.36
C SER A 193 -13.62 -8.60 -0.92
N LEU A 194 -14.62 -8.28 -1.75
CA LEU A 194 -14.88 -6.90 -2.16
C LEU A 194 -15.17 -5.99 -0.95
N ASP A 195 -15.85 -6.49 0.08
CA ASP A 195 -16.10 -5.72 1.29
C ASP A 195 -14.80 -5.47 2.08
N THR A 196 -13.89 -6.47 2.11
CA THR A 196 -12.54 -6.28 2.67
C THR A 196 -11.76 -5.21 1.91
N ALA A 197 -11.85 -5.22 0.57
CA ALA A 197 -11.21 -4.21 -0.27
C ALA A 197 -11.80 -2.82 -0.04
N ILE A 198 -13.12 -2.71 0.17
CA ILE A 198 -13.79 -1.45 0.52
C ILE A 198 -13.32 -0.92 1.87
N LEU A 199 -13.20 -1.78 2.88
CA LEU A 199 -12.64 -1.40 4.18
C LEU A 199 -11.19 -0.92 4.03
N CYS A 200 -10.35 -1.65 3.29
CA CYS A 200 -8.98 -1.23 3.01
C CYS A 200 -8.96 0.16 2.34
N ALA A 201 -9.76 0.36 1.31
CA ALA A 201 -9.87 1.63 0.60
C ALA A 201 -10.33 2.77 1.52
N SER A 202 -11.26 2.51 2.43
CA SER A 202 -11.71 3.53 3.39
C SER A 202 -10.57 4.05 4.28
N LYS A 203 -9.68 3.16 4.73
CA LYS A 203 -8.48 3.51 5.50
C LYS A 203 -7.50 4.34 4.66
N VAL A 204 -7.30 3.98 3.40
CA VAL A 204 -6.47 4.76 2.46
C VAL A 204 -7.06 6.14 2.19
N ALA A 205 -8.38 6.26 2.01
CA ALA A 205 -9.05 7.55 1.83
C ALA A 205 -8.84 8.46 3.04
N TYR A 206 -9.02 7.92 4.25
CA TYR A 206 -8.83 8.67 5.49
C TYR A 206 -7.36 9.06 5.70
N LEU A 207 -6.42 8.14 5.47
CA LEU A 207 -5.00 8.42 5.52
C LEU A 207 -4.63 9.55 4.55
N SER A 208 -5.07 9.47 3.30
CA SER A 208 -4.80 10.49 2.28
C SER A 208 -5.36 11.85 2.71
N ALA A 209 -6.58 11.90 3.25
CA ALA A 209 -7.20 13.13 3.76
C ALA A 209 -6.41 13.76 4.91
N LEU A 210 -5.92 12.95 5.86
CA LEU A 210 -5.08 13.44 6.96
C LEU A 210 -3.78 14.06 6.44
N LEU A 211 -3.12 13.39 5.49
CA LEU A 211 -1.87 13.89 4.91
C LEU A 211 -2.07 15.18 4.11
N LEU A 212 -3.21 15.30 3.40
CA LEU A 212 -3.60 16.50 2.64
C LEU A 212 -3.88 17.71 3.54
N LYS A 213 -4.45 17.52 4.74
CA LYS A 213 -4.88 18.60 5.65
C LYS A 213 -3.94 18.83 6.85
N GLU A 214 -2.77 18.20 6.82
CA GLU A 214 -1.79 18.27 7.92
C GLU A 214 -2.35 17.75 9.27
N GLY A 215 -3.22 16.75 9.22
CA GLY A 215 -3.72 16.09 10.42
C GLY A 215 -2.57 15.53 11.25
N ASP A 216 -2.56 15.83 12.54
CA ASP A 216 -1.50 15.46 13.48
C ASP A 216 -1.84 14.23 14.31
N LYS A 217 -3.09 13.76 14.24
CA LYS A 217 -3.60 12.62 14.99
C LYS A 217 -4.39 11.68 14.10
N LEU A 218 -4.10 10.39 14.23
CA LEU A 218 -4.84 9.31 13.61
C LEU A 218 -5.92 8.79 14.57
N GLU A 219 -7.19 8.91 14.19
CA GLU A 219 -8.30 8.34 14.96
C GLU A 219 -8.77 7.02 14.31
N ARG A 220 -8.87 5.97 15.12
CA ARG A 220 -9.33 4.65 14.67
C ARG A 220 -10.76 4.41 15.11
N PHE A 221 -11.52 3.75 14.25
CA PHE A 221 -12.87 3.29 14.56
C PHE A 221 -12.87 2.45 15.84
N GLN A 222 -13.79 2.75 16.74
CA GLN A 222 -14.04 1.96 17.95
C GLN A 222 -15.35 1.20 17.76
N LYS A 223 -15.47 -0.01 18.33
CA LYS A 223 -16.67 -0.86 18.14
C LYS A 223 -17.98 -0.22 18.63
N ASP A 224 -17.88 0.73 19.56
CA ASP A 224 -18.98 1.53 20.11
C ASP A 224 -19.25 2.83 19.33
N SER A 225 -18.48 3.11 18.27
CA SER A 225 -18.66 4.30 17.44
C SER A 225 -20.00 4.24 16.71
N ASN A 226 -20.93 5.13 17.09
CA ASN A 226 -22.25 5.20 16.48
C ASN A 226 -22.27 6.17 15.29
N VAL A 227 -22.28 5.60 14.09
CA VAL A 227 -22.35 6.34 12.80
C VAL A 227 -23.77 6.46 12.23
N SER A 228 -24.80 6.01 12.95
CA SER A 228 -26.16 5.89 12.42
C SER A 228 -26.75 7.22 11.94
N SER A 229 -26.49 8.32 12.66
CA SER A 229 -26.99 9.66 12.37
C SER A 229 -26.19 10.43 11.31
N TRP A 230 -24.99 9.95 10.94
CA TRP A 230 -24.09 10.67 10.05
C TRP A 230 -24.55 10.58 8.60
N VAL A 231 -24.53 11.66 7.83
CA VAL A 231 -25.01 11.65 6.44
C VAL A 231 -24.03 12.39 5.54
N ILE A 232 -23.64 11.76 4.44
CA ILE A 232 -22.90 12.40 3.35
C ILE A 232 -23.95 13.01 2.41
N LYS A 233 -24.04 14.35 2.36
CA LYS A 233 -25.01 15.07 1.52
C LYS A 233 -24.45 15.34 0.12
N ASN A 234 -23.14 15.50 0.01
CA ASN A 234 -22.47 15.77 -1.25
C ASN A 234 -22.80 14.69 -2.29
N GLN A 235 -23.28 15.11 -3.47
CA GLN A 235 -23.82 14.21 -4.48
C GLN A 235 -22.76 13.28 -5.10
N ASP A 236 -21.51 13.71 -5.15
CA ASP A 236 -20.41 12.93 -5.71
C ASP A 236 -20.03 11.74 -4.80
N TYR A 237 -20.34 11.86 -3.49
CA TYR A 237 -19.91 10.89 -2.47
C TYR A 237 -21.08 10.17 -1.77
N ASN A 238 -22.33 10.59 -1.98
CA ASN A 238 -23.49 10.09 -1.22
C ASN A 238 -23.73 8.58 -1.35
N LYS A 239 -23.21 7.92 -2.39
CA LYS A 239 -23.33 6.46 -2.57
C LYS A 239 -22.65 5.68 -1.44
N LEU A 240 -21.66 6.29 -0.78
CA LEU A 240 -20.97 5.74 0.39
C LEU A 240 -21.91 5.60 1.60
N ASN A 241 -23.04 6.33 1.67
CA ASN A 241 -24.04 6.14 2.73
C ASN A 241 -24.59 4.70 2.78
N LYS A 242 -24.49 3.92 1.69
CA LYS A 242 -24.87 2.50 1.68
C LYS A 242 -24.03 1.66 2.65
N LEU A 243 -22.76 2.05 2.85
CA LEU A 243 -21.83 1.34 3.73
C LEU A 243 -22.24 1.43 5.19
N LYS A 244 -22.96 2.47 5.60
CA LYS A 244 -23.41 2.66 6.99
C LYS A 244 -24.09 1.42 7.59
N LYS A 245 -24.82 0.65 6.78
CA LYS A 245 -25.51 -0.58 7.22
C LYS A 245 -24.66 -1.84 7.05
N THR A 246 -23.87 -1.92 5.99
CA THR A 246 -23.16 -3.16 5.62
C THR A 246 -21.76 -3.24 6.23
N ASP A 247 -21.11 -2.09 6.39
CA ASP A 247 -19.77 -1.93 6.93
C ASP A 247 -19.62 -0.55 7.62
N PRO A 248 -20.05 -0.43 8.88
CA PRO A 248 -19.97 0.81 9.64
C PRO A 248 -18.55 1.36 9.81
N GLU A 249 -17.54 0.49 9.85
CA GLU A 249 -16.12 0.88 9.96
C GLU A 249 -15.64 1.52 8.66
N ALA A 250 -15.93 0.90 7.51
CA ALA A 250 -15.61 1.51 6.23
C ALA A 250 -16.33 2.85 6.04
N PHE A 251 -17.61 2.91 6.43
CA PHE A 251 -18.35 4.17 6.39
C PHE A 251 -17.73 5.25 7.29
N TYR A 252 -17.30 4.88 8.50
CA TYR A 252 -16.64 5.80 9.43
C TYR A 252 -15.41 6.45 8.78
N TYR A 253 -14.49 5.66 8.22
CA TYR A 253 -13.26 6.22 7.64
C TYR A 253 -13.54 7.08 6.40
N PHE A 254 -14.45 6.66 5.50
CA PHE A 254 -14.84 7.51 4.38
C PHE A 254 -15.49 8.83 4.85
N PHE A 255 -16.38 8.77 5.83
CA PHE A 255 -17.03 9.96 6.38
C PHE A 255 -16.00 10.91 6.99
N GLN A 256 -15.06 10.39 7.78
CA GLN A 256 -13.98 11.18 8.37
C GLN A 256 -13.09 11.79 7.28
N ALA A 257 -12.73 11.04 6.25
CA ALA A 257 -11.95 11.55 5.13
C ALA A 257 -12.62 12.75 4.45
N LEU A 258 -13.92 12.60 4.11
CA LEU A 258 -14.72 13.67 3.51
C LEU A 258 -14.88 14.86 4.46
N LYS A 259 -15.07 14.62 5.76
CA LYS A 259 -15.15 15.67 6.77
C LYS A 259 -13.86 16.49 6.83
N PHE A 260 -12.70 15.84 6.88
CA PHE A 260 -11.39 16.50 6.90
C PHE A 260 -11.18 17.35 5.64
N LEU A 261 -11.61 16.86 4.48
CA LEU A 261 -11.50 17.56 3.21
C LEU A 261 -12.60 18.60 2.96
N SER A 262 -13.57 18.75 3.89
CA SER A 262 -14.73 19.62 3.74
C SER A 262 -15.62 19.26 2.53
N LEU A 263 -15.78 17.96 2.27
CA LEU A 263 -16.54 17.37 1.15
C LEU A 263 -17.86 16.68 1.57
N LEU A 264 -18.37 16.97 2.77
CA LEU A 264 -19.63 16.37 3.24
C LEU A 264 -20.87 17.03 2.63
N GLU A 265 -20.74 18.30 2.22
CA GLU A 265 -21.80 19.11 1.61
C GLU A 265 -21.35 19.59 0.21
N ASN A 266 -22.29 20.09 -0.60
CA ASN A 266 -22.02 20.62 -1.94
C ASN A 266 -21.48 22.05 -1.88
#